data_AF-A0A2H3CP18-F1
#
_entry.id   AF-A0A2H3CP18-F1
#
_cell.length_a   1.000
_cell.length_b   1.000
_cell.length_c   1.000
_cell.angle_alpha   90.00
_cell.angle_beta   90.00
_cell.angle_gamma   90.00
#
_symmetry.space_group_name_H-M   'P 1'
#
loop_
_entity.id
_entity.type
_entity.pdbx_description
1 polymer ?
#
loop_
_entity_poly.entity_id
_entity_poly.type
_entity_poly.pdbx_seq_one_letter_code
_entity_poly.pdbx_strand_id
1 'polypeptide(L)'
;MERFSEMFNHADFDRMAMTGQESIIDRLIRVNLRFGIWYPYLSGKKIDRPSTETYAEVLCANYSYDYSRTDKIANLIKAQFTESPDTRLCLQPIVWAHLLQKLLPFTLESGLILLFLMIPLSYWCADYKPPPLFPKNDMKIRSISDEDHHAVSLQTAIYYHLYPDIVDAFFECFKHVKDSIFCPDPATNEFPAPQDPRLLLLLTLAGSPSIQKMVIEPSMKELFSQVLRNISTYMGLSESLLDYETPSFELDSNRYAVLKLLYMLLSSDDLHTTMMGDNQRTMLLLFLQVLSSTTPHPCFLPSDWCTPAIASNFAQITFEDQTWTLFSDPITL
;
A
#
# COMPACT_ATOMS: atom_id res chain seq x y z
N MET A 1 -31.17 24.27 9.28
CA MET A 1 -31.54 22.86 9.05
C MET A 1 -32.83 22.73 8.24
N GLU A 2 -33.92 23.44 8.58
CA GLU A 2 -35.21 23.31 7.86
C GLU A 2 -35.23 23.89 6.42
N ARG A 3 -34.53 25.00 6.15
CA ARG A 3 -34.56 25.65 4.82
C ARG A 3 -33.99 24.84 3.66
N PHE A 4 -33.09 23.88 3.91
CA PHE A 4 -32.55 23.02 2.85
C PHE A 4 -33.44 21.79 2.57
N SER A 5 -34.29 21.40 3.52
CA SER A 5 -35.21 20.28 3.36
C SER A 5 -36.46 20.67 2.56
N GLU A 6 -36.89 21.94 2.62
CA GLU A 6 -38.08 22.44 1.91
C GLU A 6 -37.83 22.76 0.43
N MET A 7 -36.56 22.95 0.01
CA MET A 7 -36.21 23.38 -1.35
C MET A 7 -36.15 22.24 -2.40
N PHE A 8 -36.18 20.97 -1.99
CA PHE A 8 -35.96 19.84 -2.90
C PHE A 8 -37.11 18.85 -2.80
N ASN A 9 -38.20 19.18 -3.50
CA ASN A 9 -39.38 18.34 -3.59
C ASN A 9 -39.16 17.18 -4.61
N HIS A 10 -39.92 16.09 -4.51
CA HIS A 10 -39.76 14.88 -5.34
C HIS A 10 -39.68 15.14 -6.86
N ALA A 11 -40.40 16.17 -7.33
CA ALA A 11 -40.50 16.57 -8.74
C ALA A 11 -39.31 17.41 -9.23
N ASP A 12 -38.61 18.12 -8.33
CA ASP A 12 -37.49 18.98 -8.71
C ASP A 12 -36.27 18.12 -9.05
N PHE A 13 -36.00 17.06 -8.29
CA PHE A 13 -34.91 16.12 -8.58
C PHE A 13 -35.06 15.38 -9.92
N ASP A 14 -36.27 14.98 -10.31
CA ASP A 14 -36.53 14.38 -11.64
C ASP A 14 -36.22 15.37 -12.75
N ARG A 15 -36.59 16.64 -12.54
CA ARG A 15 -36.27 17.71 -13.47
C ARG A 15 -34.77 17.97 -13.52
N MET A 16 -34.04 17.92 -12.40
CA MET A 16 -32.59 18.13 -12.33
C MET A 16 -31.80 17.03 -13.05
N ALA A 17 -32.18 15.75 -12.87
CA ALA A 17 -31.57 14.63 -13.57
C ALA A 17 -31.89 14.65 -15.08
N MET A 18 -33.11 15.04 -15.47
CA MET A 18 -33.48 15.19 -16.89
C MET A 18 -32.93 16.46 -17.56
N THR A 19 -32.51 17.47 -16.78
CA THR A 19 -32.01 18.76 -17.31
C THR A 19 -30.49 18.90 -17.28
N GLY A 20 -29.74 17.85 -16.91
CA GLY A 20 -28.27 17.86 -16.93
C GLY A 20 -27.63 18.63 -15.77
N GLN A 21 -28.27 18.71 -14.61
CA GLN A 21 -27.76 19.43 -13.43
C GLN A 21 -26.89 18.53 -12.51
N GLU A 22 -25.91 17.83 -13.08
CA GLU A 22 -24.99 16.94 -12.34
C GLU A 22 -24.29 17.66 -11.17
N SER A 23 -23.94 18.95 -11.34
CA SER A 23 -23.30 19.78 -10.31
C SER A 23 -24.13 19.94 -9.03
N ILE A 24 -25.46 19.81 -9.09
CA ILE A 24 -26.34 19.91 -7.92
C ILE A 24 -26.41 18.57 -7.19
N ILE A 25 -26.46 17.46 -7.93
CA ILE A 25 -26.45 16.09 -7.38
C ILE A 25 -25.14 15.84 -6.63
N ASP A 26 -24.02 16.18 -7.26
CA ASP A 26 -22.67 16.15 -6.68
C ASP A 26 -22.58 17.01 -5.40
N ARG A 27 -23.11 18.25 -5.41
CA ARG A 27 -23.23 19.08 -4.17
C ARG A 27 -24.00 18.40 -3.04
N LEU A 28 -25.11 17.73 -3.34
CA LEU A 28 -25.96 17.10 -2.33
C LEU A 28 -25.36 15.81 -1.79
N ILE A 29 -24.71 15.01 -2.64
CA ILE A 29 -23.93 13.85 -2.22
C ILE A 29 -22.81 14.30 -1.27
N ARG A 30 -22.09 15.37 -1.58
CA ARG A 30 -21.03 15.87 -0.69
C ARG A 30 -21.54 16.31 0.68
N VAL A 31 -22.68 17.00 0.74
CA VAL A 31 -23.30 17.38 2.03
C VAL A 31 -23.69 16.14 2.82
N ASN A 32 -24.26 15.12 2.15
CA ASN A 32 -24.57 13.84 2.78
C ASN A 32 -23.31 13.20 3.38
N LEU A 33 -22.24 13.06 2.58
CA LEU A 33 -20.98 12.44 3.00
C LEU A 33 -20.27 13.20 4.14
N ARG A 34 -20.33 14.54 4.17
CA ARG A 34 -19.70 15.34 5.23
C ARG A 34 -20.47 15.33 6.54
N PHE A 35 -21.80 15.35 6.48
CA PHE A 35 -22.65 15.57 7.64
C PHE A 35 -23.47 14.35 8.06
N GLY A 36 -23.33 13.22 7.36
CA GLY A 36 -24.12 12.01 7.59
C GLY A 36 -25.62 12.20 7.34
N ILE A 37 -26.00 13.20 6.53
CA ILE A 37 -27.39 13.55 6.27
C ILE A 37 -27.92 12.64 5.18
N TRP A 38 -28.71 11.64 5.57
CA TRP A 38 -29.33 10.72 4.63
C TRP A 38 -30.44 11.41 3.82
N TYR A 39 -30.27 11.47 2.50
CA TYR A 39 -31.35 11.78 1.56
C TYR A 39 -31.91 10.48 0.97
N PRO A 40 -33.14 10.06 1.32
CA PRO A 40 -33.77 8.83 0.79
C PRO A 40 -33.83 8.78 -0.75
N TYR A 41 -33.78 9.95 -1.39
CA TYR A 41 -34.00 10.13 -2.82
C TYR A 41 -32.81 9.79 -3.72
N LEU A 42 -31.58 9.70 -3.16
CA LEU A 42 -30.39 9.27 -3.91
C LEU A 42 -30.37 7.76 -4.20
N SER A 43 -31.10 6.97 -3.40
CA SER A 43 -31.04 5.50 -3.41
C SER A 43 -31.98 4.83 -4.44
N GLY A 44 -32.88 5.58 -5.09
CA GLY A 44 -34.04 4.99 -5.79
C GLY A 44 -34.23 5.35 -7.26
N LYS A 45 -33.43 6.25 -7.86
CA LYS A 45 -33.70 6.74 -9.22
C LYS A 45 -32.56 6.40 -10.20
N LYS A 46 -32.94 5.84 -11.35
CA LYS A 46 -32.06 5.64 -12.49
C LYS A 46 -31.72 7.02 -13.06
N ILE A 47 -30.49 7.49 -12.82
CA ILE A 47 -29.95 8.58 -13.62
C ILE A 47 -29.74 7.98 -15.02
N ASP A 48 -30.37 8.55 -16.05
CA ASP A 48 -30.15 8.11 -17.41
C ASP A 48 -28.77 8.59 -17.86
N ARG A 49 -27.79 7.66 -17.91
CA ARG A 49 -26.38 7.86 -18.32
C ARG A 49 -25.60 8.91 -17.50
N PRO A 50 -25.36 8.68 -16.20
CA PRO A 50 -24.43 9.53 -15.43
C PRO A 50 -23.01 9.43 -15.99
N SER A 51 -22.20 10.48 -15.79
CA SER A 51 -20.74 10.35 -15.87
C SER A 51 -20.23 9.27 -14.92
N THR A 52 -19.07 8.69 -15.21
CA THR A 52 -18.48 7.63 -14.38
C THR A 52 -18.18 8.13 -12.96
N GLU A 53 -17.80 9.41 -12.84
CA GLU A 53 -17.57 10.10 -11.56
C GLU A 53 -18.87 10.27 -10.77
N THR A 54 -19.94 10.75 -11.42
CA THR A 54 -21.26 10.88 -10.78
C THR A 54 -21.79 9.52 -10.35
N TYR A 55 -21.55 8.47 -11.15
CA TYR A 55 -21.88 7.10 -10.79
C TYR A 55 -21.11 6.64 -9.55
N ALA A 56 -19.80 6.93 -9.46
CA ALA A 56 -18.98 6.62 -8.29
C ALA A 56 -19.47 7.34 -7.02
N GLU A 57 -19.86 8.60 -7.13
CA GLU A 57 -20.41 9.39 -6.04
C GLU A 57 -21.76 8.85 -5.55
N VAL A 58 -22.64 8.44 -6.45
CA VAL A 58 -23.92 7.80 -6.10
C VAL A 58 -23.67 6.43 -5.45
N LEU A 59 -22.73 5.65 -6.00
CA LEU A 59 -22.24 4.39 -5.39
C LEU A 59 -21.57 4.60 -4.04
N CYS A 60 -21.19 5.82 -3.69
CA CYS A 60 -20.65 6.16 -2.39
C CYS A 60 -21.78 6.49 -1.39
N ALA A 61 -22.75 7.32 -1.78
CA ALA A 61 -23.77 7.88 -0.90
C ALA A 61 -25.01 7.00 -0.63
N ASN A 62 -25.29 6.01 -1.47
CA ASN A 62 -26.47 5.16 -1.26
C ASN A 62 -26.32 4.33 0.05
N TYR A 63 -27.36 4.08 0.83
CA TYR A 63 -27.29 3.31 2.09
C TYR A 63 -27.95 1.92 2.02
N SER A 64 -28.44 1.48 0.86
CA SER A 64 -29.07 0.15 0.76
C SER A 64 -28.05 -0.99 0.88
N TYR A 65 -28.40 -2.02 1.66
CA TYR A 65 -27.68 -3.29 1.78
C TYR A 65 -27.85 -4.15 0.52
N ASP A 66 -27.20 -3.74 -0.57
CA ASP A 66 -27.11 -4.53 -1.81
C ASP A 66 -25.70 -5.15 -1.89
N TYR A 67 -25.61 -6.47 -1.72
CA TYR A 67 -24.35 -7.21 -1.82
C TYR A 67 -23.65 -7.00 -3.18
N SER A 68 -24.39 -6.77 -4.26
CA SER A 68 -23.81 -6.51 -5.60
C SER A 68 -23.05 -5.19 -5.67
N ARG A 69 -23.21 -4.32 -4.68
CA ARG A 69 -22.56 -3.00 -4.64
C ARG A 69 -21.11 -3.08 -4.20
N THR A 70 -20.78 -3.90 -3.22
CA THR A 70 -19.39 -4.06 -2.77
C THR A 70 -18.53 -4.55 -3.93
N ASP A 71 -19.06 -5.47 -4.76
CA ASP A 71 -18.40 -5.92 -5.98
C ASP A 71 -18.23 -4.78 -7.01
N LYS A 72 -19.25 -3.94 -7.19
CA LYS A 72 -19.15 -2.76 -8.08
C LYS A 72 -18.10 -1.76 -7.61
N ILE A 73 -18.04 -1.50 -6.30
CA ILE A 73 -17.03 -0.61 -5.71
C ILE A 73 -15.64 -1.23 -5.84
N ALA A 74 -15.49 -2.53 -5.55
CA ALA A 74 -14.23 -3.24 -5.68
C ALA A 74 -13.71 -3.22 -7.12
N ASN A 75 -14.60 -3.46 -8.11
CA ASN A 75 -14.24 -3.41 -9.52
C ASN A 75 -13.86 -1.98 -9.96
N LEU A 76 -14.57 -0.96 -9.46
CA LEU A 76 -14.23 0.44 -9.73
C LEU A 76 -12.83 0.79 -9.19
N ILE A 77 -12.50 0.37 -7.97
CA ILE A 77 -11.18 0.58 -7.37
C ILE A 77 -10.10 -0.19 -8.13
N LYS A 78 -10.36 -1.46 -8.48
CA LYS A 78 -9.43 -2.29 -9.25
C LYS A 78 -9.10 -1.70 -10.62
N ALA A 79 -10.11 -1.14 -11.30
CA ALA A 79 -9.94 -0.49 -12.59
C ALA A 79 -8.90 0.64 -12.52
N GLN A 80 -8.78 1.33 -11.39
CA GLN A 80 -7.81 2.43 -11.22
C GLN A 80 -6.34 1.96 -11.29
N PHE A 81 -6.06 0.67 -11.09
CA PHE A 81 -4.72 0.12 -11.21
C PHE A 81 -4.36 -0.25 -12.66
N THR A 82 -5.34 -0.63 -13.47
CA THR A 82 -5.14 -1.19 -14.82
C THR A 82 -5.42 -0.18 -15.94
N GLU A 83 -6.25 0.82 -15.67
CA GLU A 83 -6.65 1.83 -16.64
C GLU A 83 -5.54 2.85 -16.92
N SER A 84 -5.54 3.39 -18.15
CA SER A 84 -4.59 4.42 -18.56
C SER A 84 -4.81 5.69 -17.72
N PRO A 85 -3.77 6.50 -17.49
CA PRO A 85 -3.89 7.71 -16.67
C PRO A 85 -5.05 8.63 -17.09
N ASP A 86 -5.33 8.72 -18.39
CA ASP A 86 -6.38 9.57 -18.96
C ASP A 86 -7.80 9.05 -18.72
N THR A 87 -7.97 7.78 -18.36
CA THR A 87 -9.28 7.17 -18.05
C THR A 87 -9.50 6.96 -16.56
N ARG A 88 -8.48 7.22 -15.73
CA ARG A 88 -8.60 7.11 -14.27
C ARG A 88 -9.56 8.15 -13.73
N LEU A 89 -10.38 7.73 -12.78
CA LEU A 89 -11.34 8.60 -12.16
C LEU A 89 -10.64 9.65 -11.31
N CYS A 90 -11.14 10.87 -11.41
CA CYS A 90 -10.80 11.94 -10.49
C CYS A 90 -12.02 12.19 -9.61
N LEU A 91 -11.91 11.86 -8.33
CA LEU A 91 -12.96 12.09 -7.34
C LEU A 91 -12.39 12.94 -6.21
N GLN A 92 -13.25 13.64 -5.48
CA GLN A 92 -12.80 14.30 -4.26
C GLN A 92 -12.30 13.25 -3.25
N PRO A 93 -11.26 13.54 -2.43
CA PRO A 93 -10.70 12.54 -1.54
C PRO A 93 -11.72 11.99 -0.52
N ILE A 94 -12.78 12.75 -0.19
CA ILE A 94 -13.87 12.28 0.68
C ILE A 94 -14.67 11.14 0.05
N VAL A 95 -14.89 11.20 -1.26
CA VAL A 95 -15.60 10.15 -2.00
C VAL A 95 -14.73 8.90 -2.04
N TRP A 96 -13.43 9.05 -2.31
CA TRP A 96 -12.47 7.95 -2.22
C TRP A 96 -12.45 7.30 -0.84
N ALA A 97 -12.38 8.10 0.22
CA ALA A 97 -12.36 7.60 1.60
C ALA A 97 -13.58 6.71 1.91
N HIS A 98 -14.78 7.17 1.55
CA HIS A 98 -16.00 6.42 1.77
C HIS A 98 -16.10 5.16 0.90
N LEU A 99 -15.69 5.22 -0.37
CA LEU A 99 -15.66 4.04 -1.24
C LEU A 99 -14.74 2.97 -0.65
N LEU A 100 -13.54 3.34 -0.21
CA LEU A 100 -12.59 2.45 0.44
C LEU A 100 -13.12 1.90 1.77
N GLN A 101 -13.80 2.74 2.57
CA GLN A 101 -14.41 2.33 3.83
C GLN A 101 -15.47 1.24 3.64
N LYS A 102 -16.23 1.28 2.53
CA LYS A 102 -17.21 0.23 2.20
C LYS A 102 -16.57 -1.10 1.83
N LEU A 103 -15.27 -1.12 1.50
CA LEU A 103 -14.51 -2.33 1.18
C LEU A 103 -13.78 -2.92 2.39
N LEU A 104 -13.89 -2.32 3.58
CA LEU A 104 -13.28 -2.85 4.79
C LEU A 104 -14.09 -4.03 5.37
N PRO A 105 -13.42 -5.03 5.97
CA PRO A 105 -11.97 -5.19 6.04
C PRO A 105 -11.38 -5.66 4.70
N PHE A 106 -10.15 -5.24 4.39
CA PHE A 106 -9.43 -5.78 3.23
C PHE A 106 -9.08 -7.26 3.45
N THR A 107 -9.10 -8.02 2.37
CA THR A 107 -8.61 -9.41 2.34
C THR A 107 -7.53 -9.53 1.28
N LEU A 108 -6.62 -10.50 1.42
CA LEU A 108 -5.59 -10.75 0.40
C LEU A 108 -6.23 -11.06 -0.98
N GLU A 109 -7.34 -11.80 -0.97
CA GLU A 109 -8.13 -12.19 -2.14
C GLU A 109 -8.87 -11.01 -2.79
N SER A 110 -9.07 -9.90 -2.07
CA SER A 110 -9.76 -8.73 -2.60
C SER A 110 -9.00 -8.05 -3.74
N GLY A 111 -7.70 -8.32 -3.92
CA GLY A 111 -6.85 -7.65 -4.91
C GLY A 111 -6.54 -6.18 -4.59
N LEU A 112 -6.96 -5.70 -3.41
CA LEU A 112 -6.72 -4.33 -2.95
C LEU A 112 -5.32 -4.14 -2.33
N ILE A 113 -4.49 -5.20 -2.31
CA ILE A 113 -3.12 -5.13 -1.84
C ILE A 113 -2.29 -4.09 -2.60
N LEU A 114 -2.65 -3.79 -3.85
CA LEU A 114 -2.00 -2.76 -4.67
C LEU A 114 -2.16 -1.33 -4.12
N LEU A 115 -3.12 -1.09 -3.21
CA LEU A 115 -3.20 0.19 -2.48
C LEU A 115 -1.94 0.44 -1.64
N PHE A 116 -1.20 -0.62 -1.28
CA PHE A 116 0.08 -0.53 -0.57
C PHE A 116 1.11 0.31 -1.35
N LEU A 117 1.10 0.21 -2.68
CA LEU A 117 2.00 0.95 -3.56
C LEU A 117 1.76 2.47 -3.53
N MET A 118 0.61 2.91 -3.03
CA MET A 118 0.22 4.32 -2.98
C MET A 118 0.59 4.99 -1.65
N ILE A 119 1.10 4.23 -0.68
CA ILE A 119 1.54 4.74 0.62
C ILE A 119 2.88 5.48 0.44
N PRO A 120 3.01 6.73 0.94
CA PRO A 120 4.23 7.51 0.78
C PRO A 120 5.41 6.85 1.51
N LEU A 121 6.59 6.88 0.87
CA LEU A 121 7.81 6.27 1.42
C LEU A 121 8.16 6.81 2.82
N SER A 122 7.94 8.10 3.04
CA SER A 122 8.19 8.78 4.33
C SER A 122 7.40 8.19 5.50
N TYR A 123 6.27 7.51 5.26
CA TYR A 123 5.51 6.83 6.31
C TYR A 123 6.29 5.68 6.97
N TRP A 124 7.17 5.05 6.18
CA TRP A 124 7.93 3.87 6.59
C TRP A 124 9.21 4.21 7.36
N CYS A 125 9.60 5.48 7.46
CA CYS A 125 10.74 5.89 8.28
C CYS A 125 10.50 5.54 9.75
N ALA A 126 11.49 4.95 10.43
CA ALA A 126 11.34 4.55 11.83
C ALA A 126 10.92 5.72 12.75
N ASP A 127 11.40 6.93 12.48
CA ASP A 127 11.12 8.16 13.23
C ASP A 127 9.87 8.93 12.78
N TYR A 128 9.10 8.39 11.81
CA TYR A 128 7.90 9.04 11.31
C TYR A 128 6.91 9.35 12.44
N LYS A 129 6.41 10.58 12.41
CA LYS A 129 5.37 11.07 13.32
C LYS A 129 4.10 11.30 12.50
N PRO A 130 2.97 10.67 12.86
CA PRO A 130 1.72 10.93 12.18
C PRO A 130 1.40 12.43 12.29
N PRO A 131 0.91 13.07 11.21
CA PRO A 131 0.56 14.49 11.28
C PRO A 131 -0.51 14.75 12.37
N PRO A 132 -0.62 15.98 12.88
CA PRO A 132 -1.54 16.32 13.97
C PRO A 132 -3.02 16.07 13.65
N LEU A 133 -3.38 15.92 12.37
CA LEU A 133 -4.76 15.79 11.87
C LEU A 133 -5.26 14.34 11.81
N PHE A 134 -4.57 13.40 12.44
CA PHE A 134 -4.91 11.98 12.42
C PHE A 134 -5.50 11.54 13.78
N PRO A 135 -6.81 11.76 14.05
CA PRO A 135 -7.43 11.16 15.21
C PRO A 135 -7.56 9.65 15.00
N LYS A 136 -6.94 8.90 15.92
CA LYS A 136 -7.11 7.46 16.09
C LYS A 136 -8.46 7.26 16.79
N ASN A 137 -9.32 6.46 16.18
CA ASN A 137 -10.67 6.08 16.65
C ASN A 137 -11.78 7.06 16.24
N ASP A 138 -12.75 6.53 15.47
CA ASP A 138 -14.14 6.97 15.26
C ASP A 138 -14.62 7.09 13.81
N MET A 139 -13.86 6.63 12.80
CA MET A 139 -14.34 6.58 11.40
C MET A 139 -15.00 7.90 10.92
N LYS A 140 -14.58 9.04 11.48
CA LYS A 140 -14.99 10.34 10.95
C LYS A 140 -14.05 10.64 9.82
N ILE A 141 -14.60 10.55 8.61
CA ILE A 141 -14.04 11.12 7.39
C ILE A 141 -13.41 12.45 7.76
N ARG A 142 -12.08 12.51 7.66
CA ARG A 142 -11.33 13.72 7.99
C ARG A 142 -11.96 14.84 7.20
N SER A 143 -12.25 15.96 7.88
CA SER A 143 -12.52 17.21 7.20
C SER A 143 -11.27 17.56 6.43
N ILE A 144 -11.23 17.08 5.18
CA ILE A 144 -10.46 17.66 4.12
C ILE A 144 -10.69 19.16 4.25
N SER A 145 -9.60 19.93 4.40
CA SER A 145 -9.62 21.39 4.46
C SER A 145 -10.64 21.93 3.46
N ASP A 146 -11.33 23.03 3.78
CA ASP A 146 -12.25 23.70 2.84
C ASP A 146 -11.55 24.11 1.51
N GLU A 147 -10.22 23.95 1.43
CA GLU A 147 -9.37 24.21 0.26
C GLU A 147 -9.13 22.96 -0.63
N ASP A 148 -9.27 21.73 -0.11
CA ASP A 148 -8.96 20.49 -0.84
C ASP A 148 -10.20 19.92 -1.56
N HIS A 149 -10.79 20.73 -2.44
CA HIS A 149 -12.04 20.39 -3.14
C HIS A 149 -11.84 19.96 -4.59
N HIS A 150 -10.59 19.88 -5.04
CA HIS A 150 -10.29 19.41 -6.38
C HIS A 150 -10.43 17.89 -6.44
N ALA A 151 -11.05 17.41 -7.52
CA ALA A 151 -11.11 16.01 -7.84
C ALA A 151 -9.69 15.52 -8.16
N VAL A 152 -9.29 14.41 -7.54
CA VAL A 152 -7.95 13.84 -7.68
C VAL A 152 -8.03 12.34 -7.94
N SER A 153 -6.97 11.78 -8.50
CA SER A 153 -6.86 10.33 -8.67
C SER A 153 -6.84 9.61 -7.32
N LEU A 154 -7.17 8.31 -7.31
CA LEU A 154 -7.06 7.45 -6.12
C LEU A 154 -5.65 7.48 -5.52
N GLN A 155 -4.61 7.46 -6.36
CA GLN A 155 -3.22 7.53 -5.92
C GLN A 155 -2.91 8.81 -5.18
N THR A 156 -3.31 9.96 -5.74
CA THR A 156 -3.13 11.28 -5.11
C THR A 156 -3.91 11.36 -3.81
N ALA A 157 -5.15 10.86 -3.78
CA ALA A 157 -5.97 10.84 -2.58
C ALA A 157 -5.31 10.03 -1.45
N ILE A 158 -4.78 8.84 -1.76
CA ILE A 158 -4.10 8.01 -0.77
C ILE A 158 -2.81 8.66 -0.32
N TYR A 159 -1.94 9.05 -1.25
CA TYR A 159 -0.62 9.58 -0.94
C TYR A 159 -0.66 10.80 -0.01
N TYR A 160 -1.62 11.70 -0.20
CA TYR A 160 -1.71 12.95 0.58
C TYR A 160 -2.70 12.88 1.75
N HIS A 161 -3.77 12.09 1.67
CA HIS A 161 -4.89 12.22 2.61
C HIS A 161 -5.31 10.92 3.30
N LEU A 162 -5.23 9.77 2.63
CA LEU A 162 -5.84 8.52 3.11
C LEU A 162 -4.85 7.43 3.55
N TYR A 163 -3.54 7.60 3.31
CA TYR A 163 -2.56 6.54 3.56
C TYR A 163 -2.59 5.95 4.98
N PRO A 164 -2.85 6.69 6.07
CA PRO A 164 -2.90 6.08 7.40
C PRO A 164 -4.13 5.19 7.61
N ASP A 165 -5.27 5.53 7.02
CA ASP A 165 -6.47 4.68 7.08
C ASP A 165 -6.24 3.39 6.27
N ILE A 166 -5.57 3.51 5.13
CA ILE A 166 -5.17 2.36 4.31
C ILE A 166 -4.19 1.47 5.08
N VAL A 167 -3.21 2.06 5.76
CA VAL A 167 -2.25 1.30 6.56
C VAL A 167 -2.93 0.62 7.76
N ASP A 168 -3.80 1.31 8.48
CA ASP A 168 -4.54 0.72 9.60
C ASP A 168 -5.39 -0.47 9.12
N ALA A 169 -6.03 -0.34 7.95
CA ALA A 169 -6.73 -1.44 7.31
C ALA A 169 -5.80 -2.62 6.96
N PHE A 170 -4.58 -2.35 6.50
CA PHE A 170 -3.58 -3.39 6.30
C PHE A 170 -3.13 -4.03 7.61
N PHE A 171 -2.92 -3.27 8.68
CA PHE A 171 -2.59 -3.86 9.97
C PHE A 171 -3.67 -4.83 10.44
N GLU A 172 -4.94 -4.49 10.31
CA GLU A 172 -6.03 -5.43 10.63
C GLU A 172 -6.06 -6.65 9.70
N CYS A 173 -5.85 -6.46 8.40
CA CYS A 173 -5.82 -7.56 7.42
C CYS A 173 -4.66 -8.54 7.70
N PHE A 174 -3.49 -8.03 8.07
CA PHE A 174 -2.27 -8.83 8.15
C PHE A 174 -1.96 -9.39 9.54
N LYS A 175 -2.73 -9.03 10.57
CA LYS A 175 -2.65 -9.64 11.92
C LYS A 175 -2.82 -11.16 11.93
N HIS A 176 -3.46 -11.74 10.90
CA HIS A 176 -3.82 -13.15 10.85
C HIS A 176 -3.18 -13.93 9.70
N VAL A 177 -2.17 -13.37 9.04
CA VAL A 177 -1.47 -14.06 7.94
C VAL A 177 -0.70 -15.25 8.49
N LYS A 178 -1.22 -16.45 8.21
CA LYS A 178 -0.68 -17.72 8.74
C LYS A 178 0.42 -18.33 7.86
N ASP A 179 0.56 -17.87 6.63
CA ASP A 179 1.53 -18.41 5.68
C ASP A 179 2.90 -17.72 5.77
N SER A 180 3.04 -16.62 6.52
CA SER A 180 4.33 -15.94 6.66
C SER A 180 5.35 -16.80 7.41
N ILE A 181 6.55 -16.92 6.86
CA ILE A 181 7.68 -17.58 7.53
C ILE A 181 8.21 -16.74 8.70
N PHE A 182 7.87 -15.45 8.74
CA PHE A 182 8.18 -14.58 9.85
C PHE A 182 7.20 -14.87 11.01
N CYS A 183 7.65 -15.68 11.96
CA CYS A 183 6.91 -15.90 13.20
C CYS A 183 7.54 -15.07 14.33
N PRO A 184 6.79 -14.15 14.97
CA PRO A 184 7.23 -13.45 16.17
C PRO A 184 7.13 -14.39 17.37
N ASP A 185 7.79 -15.56 17.33
CA ASP A 185 7.77 -16.50 18.44
C ASP A 185 8.66 -15.97 19.59
N PRO A 186 8.10 -15.70 20.79
CA PRO A 186 8.86 -15.19 21.93
C PRO A 186 9.74 -16.24 22.61
N ALA A 187 9.58 -17.53 22.33
CA ALA A 187 10.23 -18.59 23.12
C ALA A 187 11.62 -19.02 22.63
N THR A 188 12.00 -18.67 21.39
CA THR A 188 13.21 -19.20 20.72
C THR A 188 14.15 -18.14 20.15
N ASN A 189 13.79 -16.86 20.25
CA ASN A 189 14.59 -15.78 19.68
C ASN A 189 15.43 -15.05 20.74
N GLU A 190 16.70 -14.83 20.42
CA GLU A 190 17.66 -14.05 21.22
C GLU A 190 17.18 -12.61 21.47
N PHE A 191 16.43 -12.06 20.51
CA PHE A 191 15.80 -10.76 20.60
C PHE A 191 14.27 -10.86 20.62
N PRO A 192 13.58 -9.97 21.35
CA PRO A 192 12.13 -9.88 21.26
C PRO A 192 11.72 -9.50 19.84
N ALA A 193 10.51 -9.89 19.44
CA ALA A 193 9.95 -9.47 18.15
C ALA A 193 9.90 -7.92 18.05
N PRO A 194 10.05 -7.35 16.84
CA PRO A 194 9.83 -5.93 16.61
C PRO A 194 8.49 -5.48 17.19
N GLN A 195 8.49 -4.37 17.91
CA GLN A 195 7.28 -3.81 18.51
C GLN A 195 6.56 -2.83 17.58
N ASP A 196 7.25 -2.31 16.57
CA ASP A 196 6.67 -1.40 15.60
C ASP A 196 5.76 -2.15 14.62
N PRO A 197 4.45 -1.85 14.57
CA PRO A 197 3.51 -2.51 13.66
C PRO A 197 3.88 -2.34 12.19
N ARG A 198 4.57 -1.25 11.81
CA ARG A 198 5.01 -1.01 10.43
C ARG A 198 6.07 -2.01 10.02
N LEU A 199 7.09 -2.20 10.86
CA LEU A 199 8.13 -3.18 10.57
C LEU A 199 7.56 -4.59 10.58
N LEU A 200 6.68 -4.91 11.54
CA LEU A 200 5.99 -6.20 11.57
C LEU A 200 5.23 -6.47 10.26
N LEU A 201 4.45 -5.51 9.77
CA LEU A 201 3.74 -5.63 8.49
C LEU A 201 4.70 -5.88 7.33
N LEU A 202 5.78 -5.10 7.22
CA LEU A 202 6.77 -5.27 6.16
C LEU A 202 7.44 -6.66 6.18
N LEU A 203 7.82 -7.14 7.37
CA LEU A 203 8.41 -8.46 7.54
C LEU A 203 7.40 -9.57 7.24
N THR A 204 6.14 -9.41 7.66
CA THR A 204 5.06 -10.36 7.33
C THR A 204 4.83 -10.44 5.83
N LEU A 205 4.78 -9.30 5.13
CA LEU A 205 4.62 -9.24 3.67
C LEU A 205 5.81 -9.86 2.94
N ALA A 206 7.03 -9.49 3.31
CA ALA A 206 8.25 -10.03 2.73
C ALA A 206 8.38 -11.55 2.97
N GLY A 207 7.92 -12.03 4.13
CA GLY A 207 7.95 -13.44 4.51
C GLY A 207 6.78 -14.29 4.02
N SER A 208 5.78 -13.73 3.33
CA SER A 208 4.63 -14.50 2.84
C SER A 208 4.96 -15.20 1.52
N PRO A 209 4.93 -16.56 1.47
CA PRO A 209 5.11 -17.32 0.24
C PRO A 209 4.03 -17.00 -0.80
N SER A 210 2.82 -16.62 -0.39
CA SER A 210 1.75 -16.25 -1.33
C SER A 210 2.12 -14.98 -2.09
N ILE A 211 2.70 -13.98 -1.40
CA ILE A 211 3.18 -12.75 -2.02
C ILE A 211 4.42 -13.04 -2.88
N GLN A 212 5.35 -13.86 -2.41
CA GLN A 212 6.53 -14.27 -3.17
C GLN A 212 6.16 -15.02 -4.46
N LYS A 213 5.27 -16.02 -4.38
CA LYS A 213 4.86 -16.83 -5.54
C LYS A 213 4.04 -16.07 -6.58
N MET A 214 3.36 -15.00 -6.18
CA MET A 214 2.59 -14.15 -7.09
C MET A 214 3.46 -13.17 -7.88
N VAL A 215 4.79 -13.07 -7.63
CA VAL A 215 5.74 -12.16 -8.30
C VAL A 215 5.90 -12.42 -9.82
N ILE A 216 5.27 -13.48 -10.34
CA ILE A 216 5.17 -13.73 -11.80
C ILE A 216 4.27 -12.70 -12.48
N GLU A 217 3.32 -12.08 -11.76
CA GLU A 217 2.52 -10.96 -12.26
C GLU A 217 3.25 -9.61 -12.10
N PRO A 218 3.28 -8.73 -13.14
CA PRO A 218 4.02 -7.46 -13.10
C PRO A 218 3.68 -6.54 -11.92
N SER A 219 2.40 -6.50 -11.52
CA SER A 219 1.92 -5.69 -10.38
C SER A 219 2.42 -6.22 -9.02
N MET A 220 2.61 -7.53 -8.90
CA MET A 220 3.10 -8.18 -7.69
C MET A 220 4.64 -8.13 -7.58
N LYS A 221 5.35 -8.06 -8.72
CA LYS A 221 6.78 -7.69 -8.75
C LYS A 221 6.99 -6.33 -8.07
N GLU A 222 6.20 -5.34 -8.46
CA GLU A 222 6.28 -3.98 -7.92
C GLU A 222 5.98 -3.96 -6.41
N LEU A 223 4.98 -4.74 -5.97
CA LEU A 223 4.65 -4.86 -4.54
C LEU A 223 5.84 -5.35 -3.72
N PHE A 224 6.48 -6.45 -4.14
CA PHE A 224 7.59 -7.01 -3.38
C PHE A 224 8.81 -6.06 -3.36
N SER A 225 9.12 -5.45 -4.51
CA SER A 225 10.18 -4.43 -4.62
C SER A 225 9.91 -3.27 -3.65
N GLN A 226 8.68 -2.76 -3.62
CA GLN A 226 8.27 -1.69 -2.72
C GLN A 226 8.38 -2.11 -1.25
N VAL A 227 8.06 -3.36 -0.89
CA VAL A 227 8.26 -3.87 0.48
C VAL A 227 9.74 -3.82 0.88
N LEU A 228 10.65 -4.31 0.02
CA LEU A 228 12.09 -4.23 0.29
C LEU A 228 12.57 -2.78 0.45
N ARG A 229 12.10 -1.89 -0.43
CA ARG A 229 12.43 -0.46 -0.37
C ARG A 229 11.93 0.21 0.93
N ASN A 230 10.74 -0.16 1.38
CA ASN A 230 10.18 0.31 2.63
C ASN A 230 10.97 -0.22 3.84
N ILE A 231 11.46 -1.47 3.80
CA ILE A 231 12.36 -2.02 4.84
C ILE A 231 13.67 -1.23 4.86
N SER A 232 14.26 -0.96 3.69
CA SER A 232 15.48 -0.13 3.56
C SER A 232 15.29 1.25 4.20
N THR A 233 14.16 1.90 3.87
CA THR A 233 13.78 3.20 4.44
C THR A 233 13.61 3.13 5.95
N TYR A 234 12.93 2.10 6.46
CA TYR A 234 12.75 1.90 7.89
C TYR A 234 14.10 1.73 8.61
N MET A 235 15.05 1.02 8.00
CA MET A 235 16.40 0.81 8.54
C MET A 235 17.30 2.05 8.44
N GLY A 236 16.81 3.16 7.87
CA GLY A 236 17.58 4.38 7.68
C GLY A 236 18.71 4.23 6.66
N LEU A 237 18.58 3.29 5.72
CA LEU A 237 19.56 3.07 4.67
C LEU A 237 19.30 4.03 3.50
N SER A 238 20.34 4.72 3.05
CA SER A 238 20.29 5.59 1.88
C SER A 238 20.30 4.75 0.59
N GLU A 239 19.53 5.18 -0.42
CA GLU A 239 19.60 4.60 -1.77
C GLU A 239 20.96 4.86 -2.45
N SER A 240 21.76 5.80 -1.90
CA SER A 240 23.12 6.07 -2.36
C SER A 240 24.09 5.00 -1.88
N LEU A 241 24.45 4.08 -2.79
CA LEU A 241 25.48 3.05 -2.62
C LEU A 241 26.91 3.59 -2.36
N LEU A 242 27.11 4.91 -2.40
CA LEU A 242 28.43 5.55 -2.43
C LEU A 242 28.78 6.37 -1.18
N ASP A 243 27.94 6.35 -0.14
CA ASP A 243 28.32 6.99 1.12
C ASP A 243 29.23 6.05 1.92
N TYR A 244 30.53 6.38 1.93
CA TYR A 244 31.60 5.56 2.53
C TYR A 244 31.55 5.50 4.07
N GLU A 245 30.69 6.30 4.70
CA GLU A 245 30.44 6.27 6.14
C GLU A 245 29.04 5.70 6.38
N THR A 246 28.86 4.39 6.17
CA THR A 246 27.65 3.72 6.66
C THR A 246 27.65 3.84 8.18
N PRO A 247 26.67 4.54 8.80
CA PRO A 247 26.65 4.66 10.24
C PRO A 247 26.54 3.25 10.84
N SER A 248 27.38 2.96 11.83
CA SER A 248 27.28 1.72 12.58
C SER A 248 26.24 1.88 13.67
N PHE A 249 25.24 1.01 13.63
CA PHE A 249 24.16 0.95 14.59
C PHE A 249 24.31 -0.28 15.47
N GLU A 250 23.87 -0.16 16.71
CA GLU A 250 23.80 -1.30 17.62
C GLU A 250 22.81 -2.35 17.08
N LEU A 251 23.13 -3.62 17.27
CA LEU A 251 22.20 -4.72 17.00
C LEU A 251 21.01 -4.64 17.96
N ASP A 252 19.88 -4.16 17.44
CA ASP A 252 18.60 -4.14 18.13
C ASP A 252 17.64 -5.24 17.61
N SER A 253 16.47 -5.34 18.24
CA SER A 253 15.43 -6.31 17.83
C SER A 253 14.95 -6.12 16.39
N ASN A 254 14.92 -4.87 15.90
CA ASN A 254 14.45 -4.55 14.57
C ASN A 254 15.43 -5.02 13.50
N ARG A 255 16.72 -4.67 13.66
CA ARG A 255 17.83 -5.08 12.78
C ARG A 255 18.01 -6.58 12.81
N TYR A 256 17.96 -7.20 13.99
CA TYR A 256 18.01 -8.65 14.12
C TYR A 256 16.90 -9.32 13.32
N ALA A 257 15.65 -8.86 13.44
CA ALA A 257 14.51 -9.43 12.73
C ALA A 257 14.63 -9.28 11.21
N VAL A 258 15.05 -8.11 10.73
CA VAL A 258 15.30 -7.86 9.29
C VAL A 258 16.40 -8.78 8.76
N LEU A 259 17.57 -8.82 9.43
CA LEU A 259 18.68 -9.67 9.01
C LEU A 259 18.31 -11.14 9.02
N LYS A 260 17.58 -11.60 10.04
CA LYS A 260 17.12 -12.98 10.14
C LYS A 260 16.19 -13.34 8.99
N LEU A 261 15.20 -12.49 8.69
CA LEU A 261 14.28 -12.72 7.58
C LEU A 261 15.03 -12.75 6.24
N LEU A 262 15.84 -11.73 5.95
CA LEU A 262 16.57 -11.64 4.68
C LEU A 262 17.53 -12.81 4.50
N TYR A 263 18.24 -13.23 5.56
CA TYR A 263 19.11 -14.39 5.51
C TYR A 263 18.33 -15.69 5.22
N MET A 264 17.17 -15.89 5.87
CA MET A 264 16.32 -17.06 5.61
C MET A 264 15.81 -17.07 4.15
N LEU A 265 15.44 -15.92 3.60
CA LEU A 265 14.99 -15.80 2.21
C LEU A 265 16.13 -16.07 1.23
N LEU A 266 17.31 -15.46 1.44
CA LEU A 266 18.49 -15.65 0.59
C LEU A 266 19.06 -17.07 0.64
N SER A 267 18.87 -17.77 1.76
CA SER A 267 19.30 -19.15 1.95
C SER A 267 18.24 -20.18 1.52
N SER A 268 17.10 -19.73 1.01
CA SER A 268 16.02 -20.62 0.57
C SER A 268 16.35 -21.28 -0.76
N ASP A 269 16.19 -22.60 -0.83
CA ASP A 269 16.34 -23.37 -2.08
C ASP A 269 15.35 -22.93 -3.17
N ASP A 270 14.21 -22.36 -2.77
CA ASP A 270 13.15 -21.88 -3.66
C ASP A 270 13.36 -20.44 -4.16
N LEU A 271 14.46 -19.78 -3.79
CA LEU A 271 14.71 -18.38 -4.14
C LEU A 271 14.70 -18.17 -5.67
N HIS A 272 15.39 -19.05 -6.42
CA HIS A 272 15.51 -18.96 -7.88
C HIS A 272 14.21 -19.32 -8.62
N THR A 273 13.29 -20.04 -7.98
CA THR A 273 12.04 -20.49 -8.61
C THR A 273 10.86 -19.58 -8.30
N THR A 274 10.89 -18.90 -7.16
CA THR A 274 9.78 -18.07 -6.67
C THR A 274 9.98 -16.58 -6.91
N MET A 275 11.19 -16.14 -7.31
CA MET A 275 11.55 -14.73 -7.30
C MET A 275 12.27 -14.27 -8.57
N MET A 276 11.91 -13.08 -9.05
CA MET A 276 12.60 -12.42 -10.18
C MET A 276 14.00 -11.93 -9.77
N GLY A 277 14.96 -11.99 -10.70
CA GLY A 277 16.37 -11.66 -10.45
C GLY A 277 16.61 -10.26 -9.87
N ASP A 278 15.87 -9.23 -10.32
CA ASP A 278 15.97 -7.87 -9.77
C ASP A 278 15.62 -7.81 -8.27
N ASN A 279 14.61 -8.56 -7.85
CA ASN A 279 14.18 -8.59 -6.45
C ASN A 279 15.17 -9.39 -5.59
N GLN A 280 15.79 -10.45 -6.13
CA GLN A 280 16.87 -11.18 -5.47
C GLN A 280 18.08 -10.27 -5.24
N ARG A 281 18.48 -9.49 -6.25
CA ARG A 281 19.57 -8.51 -6.14
C ARG A 281 19.28 -7.44 -5.11
N THR A 282 18.07 -6.88 -5.15
CA THR A 282 17.64 -5.86 -4.18
C THR A 282 17.64 -6.43 -2.76
N MET A 283 17.18 -7.66 -2.57
CA MET A 283 17.20 -8.34 -1.28
C MET A 283 18.63 -8.59 -0.78
N LEU A 284 19.53 -9.04 -1.66
CA LEU A 284 20.94 -9.27 -1.33
C LEU A 284 21.62 -7.96 -0.94
N LEU A 285 21.42 -6.89 -1.72
CA LEU A 285 21.95 -5.56 -1.42
C LEU A 285 21.46 -5.08 -0.05
N LEU A 286 20.15 -5.18 0.21
CA LEU A 286 19.57 -4.81 1.49
C LEU A 286 20.18 -5.61 2.63
N PHE A 287 20.33 -6.92 2.48
CA PHE A 287 20.96 -7.77 3.50
C PHE A 287 22.39 -7.32 3.81
N LEU A 288 23.21 -7.09 2.79
CA LEU A 288 24.60 -6.66 2.96
C LEU A 288 24.70 -5.25 3.57
N GLN A 289 23.81 -4.34 3.21
CA GLN A 289 23.75 -2.99 3.78
C GLN A 289 23.33 -2.99 5.26
N VAL A 290 22.28 -3.75 5.60
CA VAL A 290 21.88 -3.89 7.01
C VAL A 290 22.99 -4.57 7.81
N LEU A 291 23.63 -5.60 7.25
CA LEU A 291 24.68 -6.35 7.96
C LEU A 291 25.92 -5.47 8.21
N SER A 292 26.40 -4.77 7.19
CA SER A 292 27.57 -3.88 7.29
C SER A 292 27.35 -2.67 8.19
N SER A 293 26.09 -2.22 8.33
CA SER A 293 25.71 -1.13 9.24
C SER A 293 25.40 -1.58 10.66
N THR A 294 25.53 -2.87 11.00
CA THR A 294 25.12 -3.39 12.31
C THR A 294 26.29 -3.98 13.10
N THR A 295 26.44 -3.56 14.35
CA THR A 295 27.43 -4.13 15.29
C THR A 295 26.81 -4.40 16.66
N PRO A 296 27.12 -5.53 17.34
CA PRO A 296 27.85 -6.69 16.82
C PRO A 296 27.05 -7.45 15.74
N HIS A 297 27.69 -8.40 15.06
CA HIS A 297 26.99 -9.29 14.13
C HIS A 297 26.04 -10.21 14.91
N PRO A 298 24.86 -10.54 14.36
CA PRO A 298 23.91 -11.39 15.06
C PRO A 298 24.41 -12.83 15.18
N CYS A 299 24.12 -13.49 16.30
CA CYS A 299 24.68 -14.80 16.64
C CYS A 299 24.23 -15.93 15.69
N PHE A 300 23.12 -15.77 14.97
CA PHE A 300 22.72 -16.73 13.92
C PHE A 300 23.64 -16.69 12.69
N LEU A 301 24.46 -15.64 12.54
CA LEU A 301 25.56 -15.58 11.60
C LEU A 301 26.84 -15.94 12.36
N PRO A 302 27.34 -17.18 12.26
CA PRO A 302 28.65 -17.52 12.82
C PRO A 302 29.75 -16.69 12.15
N SER A 303 30.95 -16.66 12.73
CA SER A 303 32.08 -15.88 12.18
C SER A 303 32.44 -16.26 10.73
N ASP A 304 32.08 -17.46 10.30
CA ASP A 304 32.25 -18.03 8.96
C ASP A 304 30.92 -18.18 8.19
N TRP A 305 29.91 -17.37 8.53
CA TRP A 305 28.56 -17.45 7.93
C TRP A 305 28.56 -17.41 6.40
N CYS A 306 29.50 -16.69 5.79
CA CYS A 306 29.65 -16.65 4.33
C CYS A 306 30.53 -17.81 3.86
N THR A 307 29.95 -19.02 3.82
CA THR A 307 30.63 -20.19 3.24
C THR A 307 30.90 -19.99 1.74
N PRO A 308 31.86 -20.70 1.13
CA PRO A 308 32.09 -20.62 -0.31
C PRO A 308 30.84 -20.88 -1.16
N ALA A 309 29.93 -21.74 -0.68
CA ALA A 309 28.66 -22.01 -1.35
C ALA A 309 27.72 -20.79 -1.31
N ILE A 310 27.56 -20.16 -0.14
CA ILE A 310 26.76 -18.94 0.02
C ILE A 310 27.35 -17.79 -0.80
N ALA A 311 28.67 -17.62 -0.77
CA ALA A 311 29.37 -16.62 -1.58
C ALA A 311 29.17 -16.86 -3.08
N SER A 312 29.19 -18.12 -3.52
CA SER A 312 28.90 -18.49 -4.92
C SER A 312 27.45 -18.14 -5.30
N ASN A 313 26.47 -18.43 -4.43
CA ASN A 313 25.08 -18.08 -4.68
C ASN A 313 24.88 -16.56 -4.77
N PHE A 314 25.53 -15.78 -3.89
CA PHE A 314 25.47 -14.32 -3.94
C PHE A 314 26.11 -13.75 -5.21
N ALA A 315 27.24 -14.32 -5.64
CA ALA A 315 27.84 -13.97 -6.92
C ALA A 315 26.88 -14.30 -8.08
N GLN A 316 26.24 -15.47 -8.05
CA GLN A 316 25.26 -15.87 -9.06
C GLN A 316 24.08 -14.88 -9.13
N ILE A 317 23.45 -14.52 -8.01
CA ILE A 317 22.38 -13.50 -7.95
C ILE A 317 22.84 -12.16 -8.55
N THR A 318 24.09 -11.78 -8.30
CA THR A 318 24.64 -10.51 -8.79
C THR A 318 24.88 -10.56 -10.30
N PHE A 319 25.45 -11.66 -10.82
CA PHE A 319 25.98 -11.76 -12.19
C PHE A 319 25.11 -12.56 -13.17
N GLU A 320 24.00 -13.18 -12.76
CA GLU A 320 23.18 -14.03 -13.65
C GLU A 320 22.47 -13.29 -14.79
N ASP A 321 22.33 -11.97 -14.71
CA ASP A 321 21.69 -11.20 -15.78
C ASP A 321 22.72 -10.74 -16.81
N GLN A 322 22.72 -11.41 -17.96
CA GLN A 322 23.54 -11.07 -19.13
C GLN A 322 23.18 -9.69 -19.74
N THR A 323 22.21 -8.96 -19.20
CA THR A 323 21.85 -7.59 -19.63
C THR A 323 22.96 -6.56 -19.43
N TRP A 324 23.92 -6.81 -18.53
CA TRP A 324 25.11 -5.95 -18.39
C TRP A 324 26.02 -5.96 -19.63
N THR A 325 25.91 -6.97 -20.51
CA THR A 325 26.66 -6.97 -21.78
C THR A 325 26.02 -6.10 -22.88
N LEU A 326 24.78 -5.64 -22.70
CA LEU A 326 24.06 -4.85 -23.71
C LEU A 326 24.21 -3.33 -23.53
N PHE A 327 24.83 -2.87 -22.43
CA PHE A 327 25.23 -1.45 -22.23
C PHE A 327 26.70 -1.20 -22.55
N SER A 328 27.23 -1.92 -23.54
CA SER A 328 28.50 -1.52 -24.18
C SER A 328 28.14 -0.50 -25.26
N ASP A 329 28.30 0.79 -24.97
CA ASP A 329 28.31 1.82 -26.01
C ASP A 329 29.24 1.40 -27.15
N PRO A 330 28.86 1.53 -28.43
CA PRO A 330 29.79 1.36 -29.52
C PRO A 330 30.79 2.51 -29.45
N ILE A 331 31.96 2.26 -28.88
CA ILE A 331 33.14 3.10 -29.10
C ILE A 331 33.37 3.13 -30.60
N THR A 332 32.99 4.23 -31.21
CA THR A 332 33.34 4.57 -32.59
C THR A 332 34.81 4.96 -32.56
N LEU A 333 35.66 4.10 -33.12
CA LEU A 333 37.03 4.41 -33.49
C LEU A 333 37.07 4.94 -34.93
#